data_AF-A0A2V8QBT2-F1
#
_entry.id   AF-A0A2V8QBT2-F1
#
_cell.length_a   1.000
_cell.length_b   1.000
_cell.length_c   1.000
_cell.angle_alpha   90.00
_cell.angle_beta   90.00
_cell.angle_gamma   90.00
#
_symmetry.space_group_name_H-M   'P 1'
#
loop_
_entity.id
_entity.type
_entity.pdbx_description
1 polymer ?
#
loop_
_entity_poly.entity_id
_entity_poly.type
_entity_poly.pdbx_seq_one_letter_code
_entity_poly.pdbx_strand_id
1 'polypeptide(L)'
;MTGLDEALWLDWPTRDRLIDQILALKKKYPGFINMLDSTLELMREKNAKKVTDNCGFRLKAFAYGPTGEPKGKCMMGDNADCDRCGCVVPFHMATISSRRLMIKEQIKRLTA
;
A
#
# COMPACT_ATOMS: atom_id res chain seq x y z
N MET A 1 -17.27 13.70 5.18
CA MET A 1 -16.46 14.65 4.38
C MET A 1 -17.28 15.07 3.19
N THR A 2 -17.56 16.36 3.02
CA THR A 2 -18.20 16.92 1.82
C THR A 2 -17.12 17.59 0.98
N GLY A 3 -17.08 17.33 -0.33
CA GLY A 3 -16.10 17.93 -1.26
C GLY A 3 -14.96 17.02 -1.72
N LEU A 4 -15.11 15.70 -1.65
CA LEU A 4 -14.19 14.80 -2.36
C LEU A 4 -14.50 14.84 -3.86
N ASP A 5 -13.48 15.09 -4.68
CA ASP A 5 -13.59 14.97 -6.12
C ASP A 5 -13.61 13.48 -6.51
N GLU A 6 -14.81 12.95 -6.70
CA GLU A 6 -15.03 11.56 -7.10
C GLU A 6 -14.37 11.24 -8.46
N ALA A 7 -14.04 12.24 -9.30
CA ALA A 7 -13.34 12.01 -10.56
C ALA A 7 -11.88 11.57 -10.37
N LEU A 8 -11.28 11.88 -9.21
CA LEU A 8 -9.91 11.47 -8.87
C LEU A 8 -9.86 10.14 -8.12
N TRP A 9 -11.02 9.58 -7.76
CA TRP A 9 -11.08 8.30 -7.09
C TRP A 9 -10.97 7.14 -8.09
N LEU A 10 -10.00 6.26 -7.84
CA LEU A 10 -9.92 4.99 -8.53
C LEU A 10 -10.76 3.97 -7.77
N ASP A 11 -11.87 3.52 -8.36
CA ASP A 11 -12.73 2.54 -7.72
C ASP A 11 -12.00 1.23 -7.40
N TRP A 12 -12.57 0.48 -6.45
CA TRP A 12 -12.00 -0.77 -5.96
C TRP A 12 -11.84 -1.84 -7.04
N PRO A 13 -12.85 -2.12 -7.89
CA PRO A 13 -12.69 -3.07 -8.98
C PRO A 13 -11.55 -2.71 -9.94
N THR A 14 -11.40 -1.42 -10.26
CA THR A 14 -10.30 -0.96 -11.11
C THR A 14 -8.96 -1.14 -10.44
N ARG A 15 -8.85 -0.76 -9.15
CA ARG A 15 -7.61 -0.95 -8.39
C ARG A 15 -7.19 -2.42 -8.34
N ASP A 16 -8.12 -3.33 -8.05
CA ASP A 16 -7.85 -4.78 -8.00
C ASP A 16 -7.41 -5.31 -9.37
N ARG A 17 -8.05 -4.87 -10.46
CA ARG A 17 -7.65 -5.18 -11.83
C ARG A 17 -6.24 -4.66 -12.17
N LEU A 18 -5.89 -3.44 -11.75
CA LEU A 18 -4.55 -2.90 -11.95
C LEU A 18 -3.50 -3.68 -11.14
N ILE A 19 -3.84 -4.15 -9.94
CA ILE A 19 -2.97 -5.04 -9.17
C ILE A 19 -2.71 -6.34 -9.94
N ASP A 20 -3.73 -6.94 -10.56
CA ASP A 20 -3.55 -8.13 -11.40
C ASP A 20 -2.59 -7.85 -12.58
N GLN A 21 -2.73 -6.70 -13.23
CA GLN A 21 -1.83 -6.28 -14.30
C GLN A 21 -0.38 -6.09 -13.81
N ILE A 22 -0.19 -5.48 -12.64
CA ILE A 22 1.15 -5.33 -12.03
C ILE A 22 1.77 -6.69 -11.73
N LEU A 23 1.00 -7.63 -11.17
CA LEU A 23 1.47 -8.98 -10.89
C LEU A 23 1.82 -9.76 -12.17
N ALA A 24 1.02 -9.59 -13.23
CA ALA A 24 1.32 -10.17 -14.54
C ALA A 24 2.61 -9.56 -15.14
N LEU A 25 2.80 -8.24 -15.03
CA LEU A 25 4.02 -7.56 -15.46
C LEU A 25 5.25 -8.02 -14.66
N LYS A 26 5.10 -8.24 -13.34
CA LYS A 26 6.17 -8.82 -12.51
C LYS A 26 6.60 -10.20 -12.99
N LYS A 27 5.65 -11.03 -13.46
CA LYS A 27 5.95 -12.33 -14.05
C LYS A 27 6.65 -12.20 -15.41
N LYS A 28 6.21 -11.24 -16.24
CA LYS A 28 6.79 -11.00 -17.57
C LYS A 28 8.19 -10.37 -17.50
N TYR A 29 8.44 -9.52 -16.51
CA TYR A 29 9.69 -8.80 -16.31
C TYR A 29 10.22 -8.99 -14.88
N PRO A 30 10.79 -10.16 -14.57
CA PRO A 30 11.33 -10.45 -13.23
C PRO A 30 12.38 -9.40 -12.81
N GLY A 31 12.29 -8.92 -11.57
CA GLY A 31 13.23 -7.94 -11.00
C GLY A 31 13.04 -6.48 -11.44
N PHE A 32 12.13 -6.19 -12.39
CA PHE A 32 11.87 -4.81 -12.81
C PHE A 32 10.98 -4.06 -11.80
N ILE A 33 9.89 -4.68 -11.36
CA ILE A 33 9.00 -4.13 -10.33
C ILE A 33 9.35 -4.79 -8.99
N ASN A 34 10.01 -4.04 -8.11
CA ASN A 34 10.59 -4.55 -6.86
C ASN A 34 9.62 -4.61 -5.66
N MET A 35 8.36 -4.21 -5.85
CA MET A 35 7.36 -4.28 -4.78
C MET A 35 7.02 -5.73 -4.43
N LEU A 36 6.88 -6.06 -3.13
CA LEU A 36 6.50 -7.41 -2.70
C LEU A 36 5.09 -7.77 -3.17
N ASP A 37 4.87 -9.04 -3.52
CA ASP A 37 3.56 -9.51 -3.96
C ASP A 37 2.52 -9.37 -2.85
N SER A 38 2.90 -9.73 -1.63
CA SER A 38 2.05 -9.56 -0.45
C SER A 38 1.69 -8.10 -0.19
N THR A 39 2.54 -7.14 -0.56
CA THR A 39 2.20 -5.71 -0.46
C THR A 39 1.07 -5.36 -1.43
N LEU A 40 1.17 -5.81 -2.69
CA LEU A 40 0.12 -5.62 -3.70
C LEU A 40 -1.18 -6.33 -3.31
N GLU A 41 -1.10 -7.54 -2.77
CA GLU A 41 -2.28 -8.28 -2.30
C GLU A 41 -2.98 -7.59 -1.12
N LEU A 42 -2.23 -7.01 -0.19
CA LEU A 42 -2.80 -6.23 0.92
C LEU A 42 -3.48 -4.94 0.46
N MET A 43 -3.10 -4.42 -0.72
CA MET A 43 -3.72 -3.23 -1.31
C MET A 43 -5.08 -3.50 -1.95
N ARG A 44 -5.50 -4.77 -2.10
CA ARG A 44 -6.82 -5.10 -2.68
C ARG A 44 -7.96 -4.70 -1.75
N GLU A 45 -9.13 -4.42 -2.31
CA GLU A 45 -10.34 -4.00 -1.58
C GLU A 45 -10.60 -4.85 -0.33
N LYS A 46 -10.64 -6.18 -0.51
CA LYS A 46 -10.92 -7.15 0.56
C LYS A 46 -9.95 -7.09 1.75
N ASN A 47 -8.75 -6.56 1.56
CA ASN A 47 -7.69 -6.53 2.56
C ASN A 47 -7.37 -5.11 3.04
N ALA A 48 -7.63 -4.10 2.21
CA ALA A 48 -7.05 -2.78 2.38
C ALA A 48 -7.49 -2.13 3.70
N LYS A 49 -8.78 -2.21 4.01
CA LYS A 49 -9.36 -1.62 5.22
C LYS A 49 -8.73 -2.17 6.50
N LYS A 50 -8.44 -3.47 6.56
CA LYS A 50 -7.77 -4.10 7.72
C LYS A 50 -6.40 -3.48 8.00
N VAL A 51 -5.68 -3.10 6.95
CA VAL A 51 -4.36 -2.46 7.05
C VAL A 51 -4.50 -0.98 7.41
N THR A 52 -5.42 -0.26 6.77
CA THR A 52 -5.56 1.19 6.96
C THR A 52 -6.18 1.54 8.31
N ASP A 53 -7.11 0.73 8.83
CA ASP A 53 -7.65 0.85 10.19
C ASP A 53 -6.55 0.69 11.26
N ASN A 54 -5.49 -0.06 10.95
CA ASN A 54 -4.35 -0.33 11.84
C ASN A 54 -3.04 0.25 11.28
N CYS A 55 -3.11 1.38 10.57
CA CYS A 55 -2.00 1.91 9.78
C CYS A 55 -0.74 2.16 10.64
N GLY A 56 0.24 1.25 10.50
CA GLY A 56 1.51 1.33 11.22
C GLY A 56 2.28 2.61 10.92
N PHE A 57 2.14 3.18 9.72
CA PHE A 57 2.76 4.44 9.35
C PHE A 57 2.17 5.61 10.15
N ARG A 58 0.84 5.73 10.20
CA ARG A 58 0.15 6.74 11.03
C ARG A 58 0.54 6.64 12.51
N LEU A 59 0.78 5.42 13.00
CA LEU A 59 1.10 5.19 14.42
C LEU A 59 2.58 5.47 14.74
N LYS A 60 3.50 5.06 13.88
CA LYS A 60 4.94 4.94 14.23
C LYS A 60 5.88 5.78 13.39
N ALA A 61 5.45 6.30 12.25
CA ALA A 61 6.34 7.05 11.37
C ALA A 61 6.58 8.47 11.87
N PHE A 62 7.49 9.14 11.18
CA PHE A 62 7.70 10.58 11.21
C PHE A 62 7.61 11.07 9.77
N ALA A 63 7.07 12.27 9.59
CA ALA A 63 6.99 12.90 8.28
C ALA A 63 7.38 14.36 8.44
N TYR A 64 8.01 14.91 7.39
CA TYR A 64 8.42 16.29 7.32
C TYR A 64 7.73 16.96 6.14
N GLY A 65 7.48 18.26 6.27
CA GLY A 65 7.04 19.07 5.15
C GLY A 65 8.18 19.40 4.19
N PRO A 66 7.88 20.10 3.09
CA PRO A 66 8.87 20.43 2.07
C PRO A 66 10.04 21.27 2.57
N THR A 67 9.87 22.00 3.68
CA THR A 67 10.93 22.82 4.30
C THR A 67 11.64 22.13 5.47
N GLY A 68 11.36 20.84 5.72
CA GLY A 68 12.01 20.03 6.75
C GLY A 68 11.39 20.13 8.15
N GLU A 69 10.33 20.91 8.30
CA GLU A 69 9.53 21.02 9.51
C GLU A 69 8.75 19.72 9.77
N PRO A 70 8.60 19.27 11.03
CA PRO A 70 7.76 18.12 11.33
C PRO A 70 6.30 18.35 10.91
N LYS A 71 5.67 17.33 10.33
CA LYS A 71 4.24 17.32 10.05
C LYS A 71 3.56 16.07 10.62
N GLY A 72 2.23 16.02 10.51
CA GLY A 72 1.46 14.81 10.80
C GLY A 72 2.03 13.59 10.09
N LYS A 73 2.05 12.45 10.80
CA LYS A 73 2.81 11.25 10.40
C LYS A 73 2.41 10.69 9.04
N CYS A 74 1.19 10.94 8.57
CA CYS A 74 0.72 10.46 7.28
C CYS A 74 1.39 11.22 6.11
N MET A 75 1.96 10.49 5.15
CA MET A 75 2.50 11.12 3.93
C MET A 75 1.41 11.92 3.19
N MET A 76 0.18 11.40 3.18
CA MET A 76 -0.98 12.02 2.53
C MET A 76 -1.57 13.22 3.31
N GLY A 77 -1.08 13.50 4.53
CA GLY A 77 -1.58 14.56 5.40
C GLY A 77 -2.69 14.12 6.36
N ASP A 78 -3.09 15.03 7.25
CA ASP A 78 -3.97 14.72 8.39
C ASP A 78 -5.43 14.47 8.01
N ASN A 79 -5.85 14.99 6.85
CA ASN A 79 -7.20 14.81 6.30
C ASN A 79 -7.26 13.68 5.25
N ALA A 80 -6.31 12.74 5.30
CA ALA A 80 -6.28 11.62 4.37
C ALA A 80 -7.51 10.71 4.55
N ASP A 81 -8.15 10.34 3.44
CA ASP A 81 -9.19 9.32 3.42
C ASP A 81 -8.54 7.92 3.53
N CYS A 82 -8.63 7.33 4.73
CA CYS A 82 -8.12 5.99 4.99
C CYS A 82 -8.96 4.88 4.34
N ASP A 83 -10.23 5.12 4.08
CA ASP A 83 -11.12 4.17 3.40
C ASP A 83 -10.83 4.13 1.90
N ARG A 84 -10.17 5.15 1.36
CA ARG A 84 -9.73 5.25 -0.05
C ARG A 84 -8.21 5.33 -0.18
N CYS A 85 -7.46 4.79 0.78
CA CYS A 85 -6.01 4.99 0.85
C CYS A 85 -5.24 4.38 -0.33
N GLY A 86 -4.59 5.23 -1.13
CA GLY A 86 -3.70 4.83 -2.23
C GLY A 86 -2.21 4.77 -1.89
N CYS A 87 -1.80 5.15 -0.67
CA CYS A 87 -0.40 5.14 -0.28
C CYS A 87 0.11 3.70 -0.12
N VAL A 88 1.20 3.32 -0.77
CA VAL A 88 1.77 1.96 -0.66
C VAL A 88 2.42 1.68 0.70
N VAL A 89 2.90 2.72 1.39
CA VAL A 89 3.75 2.58 2.58
C VAL A 89 3.08 1.79 3.72
N PRO A 90 1.81 2.02 4.10
CA PRO A 90 1.11 1.22 5.11
C PRO A 90 1.10 -0.28 4.79
N PHE A 91 0.85 -0.64 3.53
CA PHE A 91 0.78 -2.02 3.07
C PHE A 91 2.16 -2.68 3.03
N HIS A 92 3.17 -1.93 2.62
CA HIS A 92 4.55 -2.39 2.65
C HIS A 92 5.01 -2.66 4.10
N MET A 93 4.76 -1.72 5.00
CA MET A 93 5.06 -1.87 6.43
C MET A 93 4.33 -3.07 7.04
N ALA A 94 3.05 -3.27 6.72
CA ALA A 94 2.28 -4.41 7.17
C ALA A 94 2.85 -5.74 6.65
N THR A 95 3.38 -5.75 5.41
CA THR A 95 4.06 -6.91 4.83
C THR A 95 5.35 -7.23 5.60
N ILE A 96 6.26 -6.26 5.73
CA ILE A 96 7.58 -6.50 6.35
C ILE A 96 7.51 -6.75 7.86
N SER A 97 6.46 -6.24 8.52
CA SER A 97 6.22 -6.48 9.96
C SER A 97 5.56 -7.85 10.21
N SER A 98 5.06 -8.52 9.18
CA SER A 98 4.40 -9.83 9.30
C SER A 98 5.36 -10.95 8.96
N ARG A 99 5.80 -11.72 9.97
CA ARG A 99 6.65 -12.91 9.79
C ARG A 99 6.06 -13.88 8.75
N ARG A 100 4.74 -14.12 8.82
CA ARG A 100 4.02 -15.01 7.90
C ARG A 100 4.13 -14.54 6.45
N LEU A 101 3.90 -13.26 6.19
CA LEU A 101 3.97 -12.71 4.83
C LEU A 101 5.40 -12.69 4.33
N MET A 102 6.38 -12.33 5.18
CA MET A 102 7.79 -12.37 4.79
C MET A 102 8.27 -13.78 4.44
N ILE A 103 7.88 -14.81 5.20
CA ILE A 103 8.17 -16.20 4.85
C ILE A 103 7.57 -16.55 3.48
N LYS A 104 6.32 -16.15 3.21
CA LYS A 104 5.67 -16.36 1.91
C LYS A 104 6.46 -15.71 0.77
N GLU A 105 6.92 -14.47 0.93
CA GLU A 105 7.72 -13.77 -0.08
C GLU A 105 9.08 -14.45 -0.32
N GLN A 106 9.75 -14.92 0.74
CA GLN A 106 11.02 -15.64 0.61
C GLN A 106 10.85 -16.98 -0.10
N ILE A 107 9.84 -17.78 0.27
CA ILE A 107 9.52 -19.03 -0.43
C ILE A 107 9.29 -18.75 -1.91
N LYS A 108 8.44 -17.77 -2.22
CA LYS A 108 8.17 -17.39 -3.61
C LYS A 108 9.45 -17.05 -4.36
N ARG A 109 10.34 -16.24 -3.77
CA ARG A 109 11.60 -15.84 -4.40
C ARG A 109 12.54 -17.01 -4.66
N LEU A 110 12.53 -18.03 -3.81
CA LEU A 110 13.35 -19.24 -3.98
C LEU A 110 12.78 -20.22 -5.00
N THR A 111 11.48 -20.14 -5.31
CA THR A 111 10.78 -21.06 -6.22
C THR A 111 10.39 -20.44 -7.57
N ALA A 112 10.67 -19.16 -7.78
CA ALA A 112 10.35 -18.41 -9.00
C ALA A 112 11.55 -18.35 -9.95
#